data_AF-A0A482ZKB2-F1
#
_entry.id   AF-A0A482ZKB2-F1
#
_cell.length_a   1.000
_cell.length_b   1.000
_cell.length_c   1.000
_cell.angle_alpha   90.00
_cell.angle_beta   90.00
_cell.angle_gamma   90.00
#
_symmetry.space_group_name_H-M   'P 1'
#
loop_
_entity.id
_entity.type
_entity.pdbx_description
1 polymer ?
#
loop_
_entity_poly.entity_id
_entity_poly.type
_entity_poly.pdbx_seq_one_letter_code
_entity_poly.pdbx_strand_id
1 'polypeptide(L)'
;MSDYAIDLNFDILEEANNLNEFIIRMEVDINNKGKKMPGYMISLKVDYLFQIIDNELDEIAISNLKTLSAISIAIAKLRGDLERITQPYQFGTYSLPSIDMQDLFAKKQALIDEHSK
;
A
#
# COMPACT_ATOMS: atom_id res chain seq x y z
N MET A 1 13.19 -6.00 -16.28
CA MET A 1 12.02 -6.28 -15.44
C MET A 1 10.79 -6.17 -16.33
N SER A 2 9.79 -7.02 -16.16
CA SER A 2 8.60 -7.04 -17.03
C SER A 2 7.79 -5.75 -16.88
N ASP A 3 7.35 -5.14 -17.98
CA ASP A 3 6.56 -3.90 -18.02
C ASP A 3 5.08 -4.12 -17.61
N TYR A 4 4.84 -4.86 -16.52
CA TYR A 4 3.47 -5.01 -16.02
C TYR A 4 2.93 -3.67 -15.57
N ALA A 5 1.70 -3.37 -15.98
CA ALA A 5 0.94 -2.30 -15.36
C ALA A 5 0.71 -2.63 -13.89
N ILE A 6 1.21 -1.78 -13.00
CA ILE A 6 1.02 -1.89 -11.56
C ILE A 6 0.21 -0.69 -11.12
N ASP A 7 -0.91 -0.97 -10.48
CA ASP A 7 -1.72 0.04 -9.80
C ASP A 7 -1.70 -0.26 -8.31
N LEU A 8 -1.27 0.71 -7.52
CA LEU A 8 -1.18 0.60 -6.06
C LEU A 8 -1.93 1.78 -5.47
N ASN A 9 -2.84 1.48 -4.56
CA ASN A 9 -3.56 2.47 -3.78
C ASN A 9 -3.48 2.10 -2.30
N PHE A 10 -3.74 3.08 -1.44
CA PHE A 10 -3.80 2.88 0.00
C PHE A 10 -4.91 3.70 0.64
N ASP A 11 -5.36 3.26 1.81
CA ASP A 11 -6.24 4.01 2.70
C ASP A 11 -5.68 3.94 4.13
N ILE A 12 -5.89 5.03 4.88
CA ILE A 12 -5.67 5.07 6.32
C ILE A 12 -7.05 5.03 6.98
N LEU A 13 -7.35 3.94 7.67
CA LEU A 13 -8.62 3.74 8.36
C LEU A 13 -8.37 3.95 9.85
N GLU A 14 -8.96 5.00 10.39
CA GLU A 14 -8.82 5.39 11.80
C GLU A 14 -10.18 5.27 12.49
N GLU A 15 -10.18 4.88 13.76
CA GLU A 15 -11.37 4.99 14.59
C GLU A 15 -11.43 6.36 15.24
N ALA A 16 -12.61 6.99 15.22
CA ALA A 16 -12.80 8.34 15.77
C ALA A 16 -12.42 8.47 17.25
N ASN A 17 -12.44 7.37 18.00
CA ASN A 17 -12.17 7.35 19.45
C ASN A 17 -10.80 6.75 19.81
N ASN A 18 -10.02 6.27 18.84
CA ASN A 18 -8.70 5.68 19.09
C ASN A 18 -7.70 6.16 18.03
N LEU A 19 -7.02 7.28 18.31
CA LEU A 19 -6.04 7.86 17.38
C LEU A 19 -4.74 7.06 17.29
N ASN A 20 -4.48 6.17 18.25
CA ASN A 20 -3.22 5.44 18.33
C ASN A 20 -3.28 4.10 17.58
N GLU A 21 -4.48 3.59 17.26
CA GLU A 21 -4.68 2.39 16.46
C GLU A 21 -5.28 2.76 15.12
N PHE A 22 -4.69 2.23 14.05
CA PHE A 22 -5.14 2.51 12.69
C PHE A 22 -4.74 1.37 11.76
N ILE A 23 -5.46 1.27 10.65
CA ILE A 23 -5.21 0.30 9.60
C ILE A 23 -4.68 1.04 8.38
N ILE A 24 -3.55 0.56 7.85
CA ILE A 24 -3.13 0.87 6.48
C ILE A 24 -3.67 -0.23 5.59
N ARG A 25 -4.68 0.08 4.80
CA ARG A 25 -5.19 -0.80 3.76
C ARG A 25 -4.42 -0.55 2.48
N MET A 26 -3.83 -1.60 1.91
CA MET A 26 -3.15 -1.57 0.62
C MET A 26 -3.97 -2.35 -0.40
N GLU A 27 -4.18 -1.75 -1.57
CA GLU A 27 -4.85 -2.39 -2.71
C GLU A 27 -3.90 -2.35 -3.90
N VAL A 28 -3.52 -3.52 -4.41
CA VAL A 28 -2.60 -3.64 -5.54
C VAL A 28 -3.18 -4.51 -6.64
N ASP A 29 -3.13 -3.98 -7.85
CA ASP A 29 -3.48 -4.65 -9.09
C ASP A 29 -2.25 -4.73 -10.00
N ILE A 30 -1.84 -5.95 -10.34
CA ILE A 30 -0.67 -6.22 -11.18
C ILE A 30 -1.14 -6.91 -12.45
N ASN A 31 -0.73 -6.36 -13.60
CA ASN A 31 -1.04 -6.89 -14.93
C ASN A 31 -2.57 -6.98 -15.18
N ASN A 32 -3.34 -6.14 -14.49
CA ASN A 32 -4.81 -6.14 -14.51
C ASN A 32 -5.41 -5.02 -15.37
N LYS A 33 -4.58 -4.09 -15.89
CA LYS A 33 -5.01 -2.99 -16.77
C LYS A 33 -4.45 -3.15 -18.18
N GLY A 34 -5.26 -2.79 -19.17
CA GLY A 34 -4.86 -2.79 -20.59
C GLY A 34 -4.64 -4.20 -21.16
N LYS A 35 -3.62 -4.34 -22.00
CA LYS A 35 -3.26 -5.62 -22.63
C LYS A 35 -2.47 -6.48 -21.64
N LYS A 36 -3.11 -7.53 -21.13
CA LYS A 36 -2.49 -8.48 -20.20
C LYS A 36 -1.28 -9.18 -20.83
N MET A 37 -0.20 -9.26 -20.08
CA MET A 37 1.03 -9.94 -20.44
C MET A 37 1.06 -11.37 -19.87
N PRO A 38 1.83 -12.30 -20.48
CA PRO A 38 1.99 -13.66 -19.92
C PRO A 38 2.62 -13.63 -18.53
N GLY A 39 2.07 -14.40 -17.59
CA GLY A 39 2.54 -14.49 -16.20
C GLY A 39 1.40 -14.34 -15.20
N TYR A 40 1.69 -13.86 -13.99
CA TYR A 40 0.64 -13.58 -13.01
C TYR A 40 -0.21 -12.36 -13.38
N MET A 41 -1.49 -12.47 -13.08
CA MET A 41 -2.41 -11.35 -12.90
C MET A 41 -2.85 -11.39 -11.45
N ILE A 42 -2.55 -10.36 -10.68
CA ILE A 42 -2.74 -10.36 -9.22
C ILE A 42 -3.63 -9.18 -8.87
N SER A 43 -4.66 -9.44 -8.07
CA SER A 43 -5.41 -8.42 -7.35
C SER A 43 -5.35 -8.80 -5.88
N LEU A 44 -4.81 -7.91 -5.04
CA LEU A 44 -4.55 -8.19 -3.64
C LEU A 44 -4.95 -6.98 -2.79
N LYS A 45 -5.72 -7.25 -1.74
CA LYS A 45 -6.11 -6.29 -0.70
C LYS A 45 -5.59 -6.80 0.63
N VAL A 46 -4.82 -5.97 1.34
CA VAL A 46 -4.22 -6.33 2.63
C VAL A 46 -4.41 -5.19 3.62
N ASP A 47 -4.80 -5.55 4.83
CA ASP A 47 -4.89 -4.63 5.95
C ASP A 47 -3.72 -4.87 6.90
N TYR A 48 -2.94 -3.81 7.14
CA TYR A 48 -1.87 -3.80 8.13
C TYR A 48 -2.32 -2.97 9.33
N LEU A 49 -2.47 -3.62 10.48
CA LEU A 49 -2.83 -2.97 11.74
C LEU A 49 -1.58 -2.40 12.42
N PHE A 50 -1.66 -1.14 12.81
CA PHE A 50 -0.61 -0.43 13.53
C PHE A 50 -1.13 0.12 14.85
N GLN A 51 -0.23 0.21 15.83
CA GLN A 51 -0.46 0.87 17.11
C GLN A 51 0.74 1.76 17.44
N ILE A 52 0.51 3.03 17.79
CA ILE A 52 1.53 3.95 18.31
C ILE A 52 1.47 3.89 19.83
N ILE A 53 2.59 3.47 20.44
CA ILE A 53 2.72 3.35 21.91
C ILE A 53 3.62 4.48 22.39
N ASP A 54 3.10 5.71 22.35
CA ASP A 54 3.73 6.89 22.94
C ASP A 54 2.67 7.98 23.15
N ASN A 55 2.60 8.51 24.37
CA ASN A 55 1.62 9.53 24.77
C ASN A 55 2.20 10.95 24.73
N GLU A 56 3.51 11.09 24.47
CA GLU A 56 4.22 12.37 24.49
C GLU A 56 4.41 12.95 23.09
N LEU A 57 4.02 12.23 22.04
CA LEU A 57 4.10 12.71 20.66
C LEU A 57 3.04 13.77 20.37
N ASP A 58 3.46 14.83 19.68
CA ASP A 58 2.52 15.80 19.14
C ASP A 58 1.74 15.24 17.93
N GLU A 59 0.66 15.93 17.57
CA GLU A 59 -0.22 15.53 16.46
C GLU A 59 0.53 15.46 15.12
N ILE A 60 1.55 16.30 14.92
CA ILE A 60 2.35 16.34 13.70
C ILE A 60 3.22 15.08 13.60
N ALA A 61 3.86 14.69 14.70
CA ALA A 61 4.64 13.47 14.79
C ALA A 61 3.76 12.23 14.56
N ILE A 62 2.59 12.17 15.19
CA ILE A 62 1.60 11.09 14.97
C ILE A 62 1.18 11.03 13.49
N SER A 63 0.85 12.18 12.89
CA SER A 63 0.48 12.26 11.48
C SER A 63 1.60 11.76 10.56
N ASN A 64 2.84 12.16 10.82
CA ASN A 64 4.01 11.71 10.06
C ASN A 64 4.24 10.19 10.21
N LEU A 65 4.05 9.64 11.42
CA LEU A 65 4.17 8.20 11.65
C LEU A 65 3.11 7.43 10.85
N LYS A 66 1.87 7.89 10.85
CA LYS A 66 0.77 7.28 10.08
C LYS A 66 0.99 7.37 8.57
N THR A 67 1.38 8.54 8.07
CA THR A 67 1.44 8.81 6.63
C THR A 67 2.76 8.38 5.99
N LEU A 68 3.91 8.70 6.58
CA LEU A 68 5.20 8.39 5.97
C LEU A 68 5.68 7.00 6.40
N SER A 69 5.75 6.76 7.71
CA SER A 69 6.36 5.55 8.24
C SER A 69 5.49 4.31 8.00
N ALA A 70 4.22 4.35 8.40
CA ALA A 70 3.36 3.17 8.33
C ALA A 70 3.10 2.72 6.88
N ILE A 71 2.92 3.67 5.95
CA ILE A 71 2.74 3.34 4.52
C ILE A 71 4.02 2.74 3.94
N SER A 72 5.19 3.30 4.25
CA SER A 72 6.48 2.74 3.80
C SER A 72 6.69 1.32 4.32
N ILE A 73 6.35 1.08 5.60
CA ILE A 73 6.40 -0.25 6.21
C ILE A 73 5.40 -1.20 5.53
N ALA A 74 4.17 -0.76 5.29
CA ALA A 74 3.14 -1.53 4.62
C ALA A 74 3.57 -1.95 3.20
N ILE A 75 4.19 -1.06 2.42
CA ILE A 75 4.73 -1.38 1.09
C ILE A 75 5.86 -2.41 1.17
N ALA A 76 6.77 -2.26 2.15
CA ALA A 76 7.83 -3.22 2.35
C ALA A 76 7.28 -4.62 2.72
N LYS A 77 6.25 -4.66 3.56
CA LYS A 77 5.55 -5.90 3.91
C LYS A 77 4.79 -6.50 2.74
N LEU A 78 4.06 -5.69 1.97
CA LEU A 78 3.35 -6.11 0.77
C LEU A 78 4.27 -6.78 -0.24
N ARG A 79 5.48 -6.25 -0.44
CA ARG A 79 6.51 -6.89 -1.29
C ARG A 79 6.85 -8.29 -0.77
N GLY A 80 7.14 -8.43 0.52
CA GLY A 80 7.43 -9.74 1.12
C GLY A 80 6.23 -10.70 1.07
N ASP A 81 5.02 -10.19 1.23
CA ASP A 81 3.80 -11.00 1.12
C ASP A 81 3.59 -11.50 -0.31
N LEU A 82 3.75 -10.64 -1.33
CA LEU A 82 3.68 -11.04 -2.73
C LEU A 82 4.73 -12.10 -3.07
N GLU A 83 5.97 -11.91 -2.63
CA GLU A 83 7.05 -12.87 -2.84
C GLU A 83 6.70 -14.22 -2.22
N ARG A 84 6.27 -14.23 -0.96
CA ARG A 84 5.88 -15.44 -0.22
C ARG A 84 4.68 -16.14 -0.85
N ILE A 85 3.65 -15.38 -1.25
CA ILE A 85 2.43 -15.94 -1.84
C ILE A 85 2.75 -16.56 -3.19
N THR A 86 3.57 -15.92 -4.02
CA THR A 86 3.78 -16.37 -5.42
C THR A 86 4.86 -17.46 -5.54
N GLN A 87 5.83 -17.51 -4.63
CA GLN A 87 6.98 -18.43 -4.66
C GLN A 87 6.66 -19.91 -4.96
N PRO A 88 5.62 -20.55 -4.38
CA PRO A 88 5.36 -21.97 -4.63
C PRO A 88 4.64 -22.25 -5.96
N TYR A 89 4.25 -21.22 -6.72
CA TYR A 89 3.43 -21.37 -7.93
C TYR A 89 4.27 -21.35 -9.22
N GLN A 90 3.64 -21.71 -10.34
CA GLN A 90 4.30 -22.04 -11.61
C GLN A 90 5.19 -20.92 -12.20
N PHE A 91 4.84 -19.64 -12.01
CA PHE A 91 5.66 -18.52 -12.50
C PHE A 91 6.65 -17.99 -11.45
N GLY A 92 6.78 -18.69 -10.31
CA GLY A 92 7.75 -18.42 -9.25
C GLY A 92 7.47 -17.15 -8.46
N THR A 93 8.52 -16.63 -7.83
CA THR A 93 8.44 -15.42 -7.00
C THR A 93 8.20 -14.17 -7.84
N TYR A 94 7.15 -13.42 -7.50
CA TYR A 94 6.92 -12.06 -7.97
C TYR A 94 7.48 -11.07 -6.95
N SER A 95 8.53 -10.33 -7.33
CA SER A 95 9.06 -9.23 -6.52
C SER A 95 8.44 -7.91 -7.00
N LEU A 96 7.71 -7.24 -6.10
CA LEU A 96 7.14 -5.92 -6.39
C LEU A 96 8.28 -4.91 -6.59
N PRO A 97 8.33 -4.17 -7.72
CA PRO A 97 9.37 -3.17 -7.95
C PRO A 97 9.35 -2.06 -6.90
N SER A 98 10.35 -1.19 -6.95
CA SER A 98 10.36 0.03 -6.14
C SER A 98 9.13 0.88 -6.47
N ILE A 99 8.44 1.35 -5.43
CA ILE A 99 7.32 2.27 -5.56
C ILE A 99 7.85 3.68 -5.34
N ASP A 100 7.48 4.60 -6.22
CA ASP A 100 7.70 6.02 -6.01
C ASP A 100 6.64 6.53 -5.03
N MET A 101 7.08 6.86 -3.82
CA MET A 101 6.20 7.36 -2.76
C MET A 101 5.58 8.72 -3.11
N GLN A 102 6.31 9.59 -3.80
CA GLN A 102 5.80 10.92 -4.15
C GLN A 102 4.66 10.80 -5.15
N ASP A 103 4.85 9.97 -6.18
CA ASP A 103 3.81 9.68 -7.17
C ASP A 103 2.58 8.99 -6.53
N LEU A 104 2.82 8.03 -5.61
CA LEU A 104 1.74 7.36 -4.87
C LEU A 104 0.89 8.35 -4.06
N PHE A 105 1.52 9.26 -3.32
CA PHE A 105 0.82 10.29 -2.56
C PHE A 105 0.09 11.29 -3.46
N ALA A 106 0.72 11.72 -4.55
CA ALA A 106 0.10 12.63 -5.51
C ALA A 106 -1.16 12.03 -6.16
N LYS A 107 -1.10 10.74 -6.56
CA LYS A 107 -2.25 10.00 -7.06
C LYS A 107 -3.36 9.88 -6.03
N LYS A 108 -3.02 9.60 -4.76
CA LYS A 108 -4.00 9.54 -3.69
C LYS A 108 -4.71 10.88 -3.48
N GLN A 109 -3.96 11.98 -3.47
CA GLN A 109 -4.54 13.32 -3.31
C GLN A 109 -5.48 13.67 -4.46
N ALA A 110 -5.08 13.39 -5.70
CA ALA A 110 -5.92 13.64 -6.87
C ALA A 110 -7.27 12.90 -6.80
N LEU A 111 -7.28 11.64 -6.32
CA LEU A 111 -8.51 10.87 -6.12
C LEU A 111 -9.41 11.50 -5.06
N ILE A 112 -8.84 12.01 -3.96
CA ILE A 112 -9.61 12.68 -2.89
C ILE A 112 -10.26 13.97 -3.41
N ASP A 113 -9.51 14.74 -4.20
CA ASP A 113 -9.98 16.01 -4.77
C ASP A 113 -11.11 15.80 -5.79
N GLU A 114 -11.08 14.72 -6.57
CA GLU A 114 -12.14 14.35 -7.50
C GLU A 114 -13.45 13.96 -6.79
N HIS A 115 -13.37 13.27 -5.64
CA HIS A 115 -14.55 12.87 -4.87
C HIS A 115 -15.16 14.00 -4.03
N SER A 116 -14.43 15.11 -3.88
CA SER A 116 -14.86 16.29 -3.13
C SER A 116 -15.60 17.34 -4.00
N LYS A 117 -15.73 17.08 -5.31
CA LYS A 117 -16.47 17.90 -6.27
C LYS A 117 -17.84 17.30 -6.57
#